data_AF-A0A7W1Q954-F1
#
_entry.id   AF-A0A7W1Q954-F1
#
_cell.length_a   1.000
_cell.length_b   1.000
_cell.length_c   1.000
_cell.angle_alpha   90.00
_cell.angle_beta   90.00
_cell.angle_gamma   90.00
#
_symmetry.space_group_name_H-M   'P 1'
#
loop_
_entity.id
_entity.type
_entity.pdbx_description
1 polymer ?
#
loop_
_entity_poly.entity_id
_entity_poly.type
_entity_poly.pdbx_seq_one_letter_code
_entity_poly.pdbx_strand_id
1 'polypeptide(L)' 'MFVVWIPFGNVTTPPEQATGADGYVTFVMRPTSRLHIRSVTSQPFFVRARKASDRLIGGVLTRRLVNLSVRAC' A
#
# COMPACT_ATOMS: atom_id res chain seq x y z
N MET A 1 -7.11 2.32 6.77
CA MET A 1 -6.31 1.34 6.00
C MET A 1 -5.26 2.10 5.21
N PHE A 2 -4.02 1.62 5.24
CA PHE A 2 -2.85 2.31 4.72
C PHE A 2 -2.01 1.35 3.87
N VAL A 3 -1.48 1.84 2.76
CA VAL A 3 -0.58 1.10 1.88
C VAL A 3 0.57 1.98 1.44
N VAL A 4 1.77 1.40 1.35
CA VAL A 4 2.93 2.07 0.78
C VAL A 4 3.83 1.09 0.05
N TRP A 5 4.39 1.54 -1.08
CA TRP A 5 5.41 0.81 -1.83
C TRP A 5 6.77 0.99 -1.15
N ILE A 6 7.54 -0.10 -1.03
CA ILE A 6 8.94 -0.04 -0.59
C ILE A 6 9.87 -0.51 -1.74
N PRO A 7 10.89 0.29 -2.13
CA PRO A 7 11.33 1.54 -1.53
C PRO A 7 10.41 2.74 -1.84
N PHE A 8 10.42 3.72 -0.94
CA PHE A 8 9.56 4.91 -1.03
C PHE A 8 9.89 5.80 -2.24
N GLY A 9 8.89 6.51 -2.75
CA GLY A 9 9.05 7.53 -3.80
C GLY A 9 8.99 7.00 -5.23
N ASN A 10 8.98 5.69 -5.43
CA ASN A 10 8.74 5.07 -6.74
C ASN A 10 7.28 5.20 -7.20
N VAL A 11 6.35 5.23 -6.24
CA VAL A 11 4.92 5.32 -6.49
C VAL A 11 4.29 6.30 -5.51
N THR A 12 3.23 6.99 -5.94
CA THR A 12 2.46 7.89 -5.07
C THR A 12 1.86 7.14 -3.89
N THR A 13 2.03 7.65 -2.68
CA THR A 13 1.37 7.10 -1.47
C THR A 13 -0.03 7.70 -1.35
N PRO A 14 -1.11 6.88 -1.42
CA PRO A 14 -2.46 7.38 -1.22
C PRO A 14 -2.69 7.74 0.26
N PRO A 15 -3.64 8.64 0.57
CA PRO A 15 -4.04 8.90 1.95
C PRO A 15 -4.61 7.63 2.61
N GLU A 16 -4.60 7.59 3.94
CA GLU A 16 -5.28 6.52 4.66
C GLU A 16 -6.79 6.55 4.37
N GLN A 17 -7.36 5.40 4.00
CA GLN A 17 -8.77 5.26 3.63
C GLN A 17 -9.52 4.31 4.56
N ALA A 18 -10.79 4.59 4.77
CA ALA A 18 -11.69 3.68 5.49
C ALA A 18 -12.00 2.46 4.62
N THR A 19 -12.18 1.31 5.26
CA THR A 19 -12.70 0.11 4.61
C THR A 19 -14.20 0.31 4.35
N GLY A 20 -14.68 -0.04 3.16
CA GLY A 20 -16.08 0.00 2.80
C GLY A 20 -16.93 -1.00 3.59
N ALA A 21 -18.25 -0.86 3.51
CA ALA A 21 -19.20 -1.76 4.18
C ALA A 21 -19.14 -3.21 3.63
N ASP A 22 -18.61 -3.37 2.42
CA ASP A 22 -18.30 -4.63 1.76
C ASP A 22 -17.03 -5.32 2.29
N GLY A 23 -16.28 -4.67 3.19
CA GLY A 23 -15.05 -5.21 3.77
C GLY A 23 -13.81 -4.97 2.91
N TYR A 24 -13.92 -4.24 1.81
CA TYR A 24 -12.79 -3.95 0.90
C TYR A 24 -12.41 -2.47 0.89
N VAL A 25 -11.22 -2.18 0.37
CA VAL A 25 -10.74 -0.83 0.10
C VAL A 25 -9.89 -0.88 -1.17
N THR A 26 -10.07 0.11 -2.04
CA THR A 26 -9.36 0.18 -3.32
C THR A 26 -8.43 1.38 -3.33
N PHE A 27 -7.13 1.10 -3.45
CA PHE A 27 -6.11 2.13 -3.57
C PHE A 27 -5.71 2.33 -5.03
N VAL A 28 -5.65 3.58 -5.46
CA VAL A 28 -5.09 3.97 -6.75
C VAL A 28 -3.72 4.58 -6.51
N MET A 29 -2.72 4.01 -7.18
CA MET A 29 -1.31 4.34 -7.02
C MET A 29 -0.70 4.57 -8.39
N ARG A 30 0.07 5.64 -8.56
CA ARG A 30 0.70 6.01 -9.84
C ARG A 30 2.22 5.94 -9.76
N PRO A 31 2.89 5.36 -10.76
CA PRO A 31 4.33 5.50 -10.95
C PRO A 31 4.78 6.95 -10.90
N THR A 32 5.91 7.21 -10.25
CA THR A 32 6.63 8.48 -10.38
C THR A 32 7.74 8.33 -11.42
N SER A 33 8.37 9.45 -11.78
CA SER A 33 9.56 9.44 -12.65
C SER A 33 10.78 8.69 -12.08
N ARG A 34 10.75 8.30 -10.80
CA ARG A 34 11.84 7.54 -10.17
C ARG A 34 11.74 6.04 -10.41
N LEU A 35 10.54 5.56 -10.77
CA LEU A 35 10.30 4.14 -10.99
C LEU A 35 10.86 3.69 -12.33
N HIS A 36 12.00 3.02 -12.28
CA HIS A 36 12.63 2.40 -13.44
C HIS A 36 12.37 0.89 -13.44
N ILE A 37 11.31 0.44 -14.13
CA ILE A 37 11.01 -0.98 -14.30
C ILE A 37 11.68 -1.46 -15.58
N ARG A 38 12.86 -2.10 -15.45
CA ARG A 38 13.60 -2.67 -16.61
C ARG A 38 13.15 -4.09 -16.97
N SER A 39 12.58 -4.81 -16.01
CA SER A 39 12.10 -6.18 -16.16
C SER A 39 11.01 -6.47 -15.13
N VAL A 40 10.30 -7.60 -15.28
CA VAL A 40 9.33 -8.09 -14.29
C VAL A 40 10.01 -8.15 -12.92
N THR A 41 9.54 -7.35 -11.98
CA THR A 41 10.15 -7.29 -10.65
C THR A 41 9.09 -7.52 -9.58
N SER A 42 9.42 -8.36 -8.59
CA SER A 42 8.62 -8.54 -7.38
C SER A 42 8.87 -7.36 -6.44
N GLN A 43 7.81 -6.66 -6.08
CA GLN A 43 7.89 -5.41 -5.33
C GLN A 43 7.07 -5.51 -4.04
N PRO A 44 7.69 -5.27 -2.87
CA PRO A 44 6.99 -5.35 -1.60
C PRO A 44 6.15 -4.10 -1.33
N PHE A 45 4.92 -4.33 -0.90
CA PHE A 45 4.00 -3.33 -0.41
C PHE A 45 3.75 -3.58 1.07
N PHE A 46 3.94 -2.54 1.88
CA PHE A 46 3.55 -2.57 3.28
C PHE A 46 2.10 -2.13 3.41
N VAL A 47 1.26 -3.02 3.95
CA VAL A 47 -0.16 -2.78 4.20
C VAL A 47 -0.40 -2.78 5.70
N ARG A 48 -1.15 -1.79 6.17
CA ARG A 48 -1.64 -1.70 7.55
C ARG A 48 -3.15 -1.49 7.57
N ALA A 49 -3.85 -2.33 8.30
CA ALA A 49 -5.24 -2.08 8.67
C ALA A 49 -5.34 -1.79 10.17
N ARG A 50 -6.25 -0.90 10.54
CA ARG A 50 -6.54 -0.52 11.93
C ARG A 50 -8.02 -0.17 12.06
N LYS A 51 -8.60 -0.39 13.24
CA LYS A 51 -9.93 0.13 13.56
C LYS A 51 -9.87 1.66 13.66
N ALA A 52 -10.88 2.36 13.14
CA ALA A 52 -10.88 3.82 13.10
C ALA A 52 -10.75 4.44 14.50
N SER A 53 -11.46 3.86 15.49
CA SER A 53 -11.53 4.33 16.87
C SER A 53 -10.27 4.11 17.72
N ASP A 54 -9.30 3.35 17.23
CA ASP A 54 -8.21 2.83 18.07
C ASP A 54 -6.96 3.73 18.07
N ARG A 55 -6.08 3.61 19.06
CA ARG A 55 -4.80 4.36 19.04
C ARG A 55 -3.85 3.80 17.97
N LEU A 56 -3.08 4.69 17.34
CA LEU A 56 -2.20 4.38 16.20
C LEU A 56 -1.14 3.32 16.49
N ILE A 57 -0.76 3.17 17.76
CA ILE A 57 0.29 2.27 18.25
C ILE A 57 -0.20 1.25 19.29
N GLY A 58 -1.50 1.21 19.60
CA GLY A 58 -1.98 0.44 20.76
C GLY A 58 -3.38 -0.16 20.68
N GLY A 59 -4.06 -0.08 19.53
CA GLY A 59 -5.30 -0.83 19.32
C GLY A 59 -5.18 -1.90 18.24
N VAL A 60 -6.33 -2.45 17.83
CA VAL A 60 -6.41 -3.55 16.87
C VAL A 60 -5.85 -3.09 15.53
N LEU A 61 -4.72 -3.69 15.17
CA LEU A 61 -4.01 -3.44 13.94
C LEU A 61 -3.48 -4.74 13.36
N THR A 62 -3.35 -4.77 12.04
CA THR A 62 -2.62 -5.82 11.33
C THR A 62 -1.67 -5.18 10.34
N ARG A 63 -0.53 -5.84 10.11
CA ARG A 63 0.58 -5.37 9.28
C ARG A 63 1.02 -6.52 8.39
N ARG A 64 1.10 -6.29 7.09
CA ARG A 64 1.51 -7.32 6.12
C ARG A 64 2.41 -6.72 5.06
N LEU A 65 3.46 -7.47 4.71
CA LEU A 65 4.20 -7.25 3.47
C LEU A 65 3.59 -8.13 2.39
N VAL A 66 3.21 -7.52 1.28
CA VAL A 66 2.61 -8.19 0.12
C VAL A 66 3.53 -7.96 -1.06
N ASN A 67 4.02 -9.03 -1.67
CA ASN A 67 4.81 -8.94 -2.90
C ASN A 67 3.89 -8.98 -4.11
N LEU A 68 3.96 -7.94 -4.93
CA LEU A 68 3.26 -7.87 -6.21
C LEU A 68 4.28 -7.90 -7.35
N SER A 69 3.99 -8.68 -8.39
CA SER A 69 4.79 -8.63 -9.63
C SER A 69 4.35 -7.45 -10.47
N VAL A 70 5.27 -6.54 -10.77
CA VAL A 70 5.02 -5.36 -11.59
C VAL A 70 5.79 -5.49 -12.90
N ARG A 71 5.14 -5.12 -14.00
CA ARG A 71 5.71 -5.13 -15.36
C ARG A 71 5.47 -3.76 -16.00
N ALA A 72 6.41 -3.31 -16.83
CA ALA A 72 6.16 -2.17 -17.71
C ALA A 72 5.10 -2.57 -18.74
N CYS A 73 4.17 -1.65 -19.02
CA CYS A 73 3.27 -1.76 -20.17
C CYS A 73 4.01 -1.39 -21.46
#